data_AF-A0A0G1QG70-F1
#
_entry.id   AF-A0A0G1QG70-F1
#
_cell.length_a   1.000
_cell.length_b   1.000
_cell.length_c   1.000
_cell.angle_alpha   90.00
_cell.angle_beta   90.00
_cell.angle_gamma   90.00
#
_symmetry.space_group_name_H-M   'P 1'
#
loop_
_entity.id
_entity.type
_entity.pdbx_description
1 polymer ?
#
loop_
_entity_poly.entity_id
_entity_poly.type
_entity_poly.pdbx_seq_one_letter_code
_entity_poly.pdbx_strand_id
1 'polypeptide(L)'
;MRVSDMEAYQSFFLEAAGKCYAGDLPKTTIAELPKSKVYRYEKRNLLYLDVYYTNGESSGGQTTIFWDSVPVWLMQYHGWCKDDDKRTLSFLKEALKSTYERGIWNFGRGPDAYTSQEFPHLRYVIDEHDSGGFETFSGMESVRDYTRRPSDLIFWHRFHGMLLAPE
;
A
#
# COMPACT_ATOMS: atom_id res chain seq x y z
N MET A 1 -13.42 -18.29 -11.51
CA MET A 1 -13.70 -17.14 -10.62
C MET A 1 -14.76 -16.24 -11.22
N ARG A 2 -15.77 -15.87 -10.43
CA ARG A 2 -16.79 -14.92 -10.90
C ARG A 2 -16.25 -13.51 -10.72
N VAL A 3 -16.62 -12.58 -11.60
CA VAL A 3 -16.30 -11.13 -11.46
C VAL A 3 -16.65 -10.62 -10.06
N SER A 4 -17.72 -11.14 -9.45
CA SER A 4 -18.16 -10.83 -8.08
C SER A 4 -17.11 -11.15 -7.00
N ASP A 5 -16.27 -12.15 -7.21
CA ASP A 5 -15.25 -12.56 -6.23
C ASP A 5 -14.07 -11.58 -6.26
N MET A 6 -13.66 -11.16 -7.45
CA MET A 6 -12.61 -10.16 -7.65
C MET A 6 -12.99 -8.80 -7.06
N GLU A 7 -14.21 -8.32 -7.33
CA GLU A 7 -14.73 -7.09 -6.74
C GLU A 7 -14.80 -7.15 -5.21
N ALA A 8 -15.14 -8.33 -4.66
CA ALA A 8 -15.16 -8.56 -3.22
C ALA A 8 -13.74 -8.51 -2.62
N TYR A 9 -12.74 -9.12 -3.27
CA TYR A 9 -11.35 -9.07 -2.82
C TYR A 9 -10.77 -7.65 -2.90
N GLN A 10 -11.05 -6.93 -3.98
CA GLN A 10 -10.64 -5.53 -4.13
C GLN A 10 -11.28 -4.64 -3.06
N SER A 11 -12.57 -4.79 -2.83
CA SER A 11 -13.28 -4.03 -1.78
C SER A 11 -12.73 -4.36 -0.39
N PHE A 12 -12.42 -5.63 -0.13
CA PHE A 12 -11.79 -6.06 1.11
C PHE A 12 -10.38 -5.49 1.28
N PHE A 13 -9.56 -5.45 0.22
CA PHE A 13 -8.25 -4.80 0.23
C PHE A 13 -8.36 -3.35 0.68
N LEU A 14 -9.23 -2.56 0.04
CA LEU A 14 -9.37 -1.13 0.32
C LEU A 14 -9.82 -0.88 1.77
N GLU A 15 -10.78 -1.67 2.26
CA GLU A 15 -11.21 -1.61 3.66
C GLU A 15 -10.07 -1.95 4.63
N ALA A 16 -9.34 -3.04 4.37
CA ALA A 16 -8.26 -3.51 5.23
C ALA A 16 -7.07 -2.54 5.24
N ALA A 17 -6.61 -2.11 4.06
CA ALA A 17 -5.50 -1.17 3.91
C ALA A 17 -5.78 0.18 4.58
N GLY A 18 -7.04 0.66 4.51
CA GLY A 18 -7.50 1.86 5.20
C GLY A 18 -7.53 1.76 6.73
N LYS A 19 -7.69 0.55 7.28
CA LYS A 19 -7.62 0.30 8.72
C LYS A 19 -6.21 0.02 9.21
N CYS A 20 -5.38 -0.61 8.37
CA CYS A 20 -4.01 -1.04 8.67
C CYS A 20 -2.99 0.09 8.50
N TYR A 21 -2.09 0.02 7.53
CA TYR A 21 -0.98 0.97 7.41
C TYR A 21 -1.45 2.42 7.27
N ALA A 22 -2.49 2.68 6.47
CA ALA A 22 -3.05 4.01 6.27
C ALA A 22 -3.98 4.45 7.44
N GLY A 23 -4.30 3.53 8.34
CA GLY A 23 -5.10 3.78 9.53
C GLY A 23 -4.30 3.61 10.83
N ASP A 24 -5.03 3.29 11.88
CA ASP A 24 -4.53 3.28 13.26
C ASP A 24 -4.50 1.87 13.88
N LEU A 25 -4.79 0.80 13.12
CA LEU A 25 -4.65 -0.54 13.68
C LEU A 25 -3.20 -0.77 14.14
N PRO A 26 -2.99 -1.39 15.30
CA PRO A 26 -1.65 -1.67 15.77
C PRO A 26 -0.99 -2.76 14.92
N LYS A 27 0.30 -2.58 14.63
CA LYS A 27 1.14 -3.62 14.03
C LYS A 27 1.52 -4.68 15.07
N THR A 28 1.70 -5.90 14.61
CA THR A 28 2.20 -7.04 15.38
C THR A 28 3.50 -7.57 14.77
N THR A 29 3.98 -8.72 15.27
CA THR A 29 5.17 -9.42 14.80
C THR A 29 4.86 -10.91 14.67
N ILE A 30 5.50 -11.59 13.73
CA ILE A 30 5.47 -13.07 13.60
C ILE A 30 6.85 -13.60 14.04
N ALA A 31 6.87 -14.62 14.91
CA ALA A 31 8.11 -15.11 15.52
C ALA A 31 9.08 -15.71 14.48
N GLU A 32 8.54 -16.42 13.50
CA GLU A 32 9.26 -17.05 12.39
C GLU A 32 9.82 -16.02 11.39
N LEU A 33 9.36 -14.77 11.47
CA LEU A 33 9.76 -13.66 10.61
C LEU A 33 10.41 -12.55 11.47
N PRO A 34 11.68 -12.73 11.89
CA PRO A 34 12.33 -11.84 12.84
C PRO A 34 12.39 -10.40 12.30
N LYS A 35 12.07 -9.44 13.17
CA LYS A 35 11.99 -8.00 12.87
C LYS A 35 10.94 -7.60 11.82
N SER A 36 10.05 -8.52 11.42
CA SER A 36 8.89 -8.18 10.61
C SER A 36 7.95 -7.23 11.36
N LYS A 37 7.33 -6.33 10.61
CA LYS A 37 6.15 -5.58 11.03
C LYS A 37 4.97 -6.18 10.29
N VAL A 38 3.91 -6.48 11.03
CA VAL A 38 2.77 -7.23 10.49
C VAL A 38 1.49 -6.47 10.75
N TYR A 39 0.72 -6.21 9.71
CA TYR A 39 -0.67 -5.84 9.82
C TYR A 39 -1.55 -7.04 9.48
N ARG A 40 -2.54 -7.28 10.34
CA ARG A 40 -3.50 -8.37 10.18
C ARG A 40 -4.91 -7.80 10.30
N TYR A 41 -5.77 -8.12 9.34
CA TYR A 41 -7.17 -7.77 9.37
C TYR A 41 -8.02 -8.90 8.82
N GLU A 42 -9.09 -9.26 9.53
CA GLU A 42 -9.95 -10.38 9.17
C GLU A 42 -11.41 -9.95 9.07
N LYS A 43 -12.12 -10.48 8.08
CA LYS A 43 -13.56 -10.29 7.94
C LYS A 43 -14.16 -11.53 7.28
N ARG A 44 -14.95 -12.29 8.06
CA ARG A 44 -15.56 -13.56 7.61
C ARG A 44 -14.45 -14.55 7.18
N ASN A 45 -14.51 -15.00 5.94
CA ASN A 45 -13.57 -15.92 5.29
C ASN A 45 -12.36 -15.21 4.65
N LEU A 46 -12.28 -13.89 4.74
CA LEU A 46 -11.17 -13.11 4.18
C LEU A 46 -10.17 -12.68 5.26
N LEU A 47 -8.89 -12.84 4.94
CA LEU A 47 -7.77 -12.38 5.74
C LEU A 47 -6.85 -11.51 4.89
N TYR A 48 -6.54 -10.32 5.40
CA TYR A 48 -5.49 -9.43 4.91
C TYR A 48 -4.27 -9.59 5.81
N LEU A 49 -3.12 -9.85 5.20
CA LEU A 49 -1.84 -9.92 5.89
C LEU A 49 -0.82 -9.08 5.14
N ASP A 50 -0.37 -7.99 5.74
CA ASP A 50 0.73 -7.18 5.22
C ASP A 50 1.96 -7.37 6.11
N VAL A 51 3.03 -7.90 5.52
CA VAL A 51 4.28 -8.24 6.21
C VAL A 51 5.39 -7.48 5.53
N TYR A 52 6.09 -6.64 6.31
CA TYR A 52 7.16 -5.82 5.78
C TYR A 52 8.32 -5.65 6.73
N TYR A 53 9.45 -5.26 6.16
CA TYR A 53 10.70 -5.02 6.84
C TYR A 53 11.17 -3.59 6.55
N THR A 54 11.92 -3.02 7.47
CA THR A 54 12.67 -1.78 7.26
C THR A 54 14.03 -1.92 7.94
N ASN A 55 15.03 -1.25 7.37
CA ASN A 55 16.36 -1.09 7.97
C ASN A 55 16.65 0.35 8.42
N GLY A 56 15.67 1.26 8.38
CA GLY A 56 15.82 2.68 8.70
C GLY A 56 16.05 3.58 7.46
N GLU A 57 16.14 3.00 6.27
CA GLU A 57 16.36 3.73 5.01
C GLU A 57 15.47 3.16 3.89
N SER A 58 15.47 1.83 3.77
CA SER A 58 14.67 1.10 2.80
C SER A 58 13.64 0.24 3.49
N SER A 59 12.55 -0.02 2.78
CA SER A 59 11.51 -0.94 3.20
C SER A 59 11.11 -1.86 2.05
N GLY A 60 10.65 -3.05 2.41
CA GLY A 60 10.12 -4.02 1.47
C GLY A 60 9.15 -4.95 2.15
N GLY A 61 8.09 -5.31 1.45
CA GLY A 61 7.00 -6.07 2.03
C GLY A 61 6.11 -6.72 0.99
N GLN A 62 5.15 -7.46 1.51
CA GLN A 62 4.10 -8.07 0.74
C GLN A 62 2.78 -7.94 1.48
N THR A 63 1.73 -7.71 0.73
CA THR A 63 0.35 -7.80 1.17
C THR A 63 -0.31 -8.99 0.50
N THR A 64 -0.93 -9.86 1.28
CA THR A 64 -1.62 -11.06 0.77
C THR A 64 -3.05 -11.07 1.27
N ILE A 65 -3.98 -11.39 0.37
CA ILE A 65 -5.37 -11.69 0.73
C ILE A 65 -5.55 -13.20 0.67
N PHE A 66 -6.15 -13.76 1.70
CA PHE A 66 -6.51 -15.16 1.79
C PHE A 66 -8.03 -15.30 1.82
N TRP A 67 -8.54 -16.35 1.19
CA TRP A 67 -9.91 -16.84 1.30
C TRP A 67 -9.88 -18.26 1.87
N ASP A 68 -10.49 -18.48 3.04
CA ASP A 68 -10.47 -19.77 3.75
C ASP A 68 -9.05 -20.38 3.85
N SER A 69 -8.07 -19.53 4.20
CA SER A 69 -6.64 -19.84 4.31
C SER A 69 -5.90 -20.13 2.99
N VAL A 70 -6.57 -20.01 1.84
CA VAL A 70 -5.93 -20.09 0.52
C VAL A 70 -5.56 -18.70 0.04
N PRO A 71 -4.30 -18.41 -0.35
CA PRO A 71 -3.93 -17.11 -0.89
C PRO A 71 -4.63 -16.90 -2.24
N VAL A 72 -5.38 -15.80 -2.36
CA VAL A 72 -6.15 -15.47 -3.57
C VAL A 72 -5.61 -14.25 -4.29
N TRP A 73 -4.83 -13.40 -3.62
CA TRP A 73 -4.23 -12.20 -4.22
C TRP A 73 -2.95 -11.81 -3.47
N LEU A 74 -1.98 -11.26 -4.20
CA LEU A 74 -0.69 -10.85 -3.67
C LEU A 74 -0.25 -9.52 -4.29
N MET A 75 0.29 -8.63 -3.47
CA MET A 75 1.08 -7.48 -3.90
C MET A 75 2.42 -7.48 -3.17
N GLN A 76 3.49 -7.19 -3.87
CA GLN A 76 4.80 -6.93 -3.29
C GLN A 76 5.20 -5.48 -3.56
N TYR A 77 6.00 -4.94 -2.66
CA TYR A 77 6.51 -3.58 -2.79
C TYR A 77 7.86 -3.44 -2.13
N HIS A 78 8.64 -2.48 -2.61
CA HIS A 78 9.88 -2.08 -1.99
C HIS A 78 10.24 -0.67 -2.38
N GLY A 79 11.09 -0.05 -1.57
CA GLY A 79 11.75 1.19 -1.93
C GLY A 79 12.31 1.88 -0.71
N TRP A 80 12.23 3.19 -0.70
CA TRP A 80 13.07 4.04 0.14
C TRP A 80 12.28 5.20 0.72
N CYS A 81 12.58 5.54 1.97
CA CYS A 81 12.11 6.76 2.63
C CYS A 81 13.32 7.47 3.23
N LYS A 82 13.51 8.74 2.88
CA LYS A 82 14.63 9.53 3.39
C LYS A 82 14.53 9.63 4.91
N ASP A 83 15.55 9.10 5.59
CA ASP A 83 15.70 9.11 7.05
C ASP A 83 14.50 8.50 7.83
N ASP A 84 13.68 7.65 7.17
CA ASP A 84 12.40 7.14 7.71
C ASP A 84 11.54 8.28 8.32
N ASP A 85 11.54 9.45 7.66
CA ASP A 85 10.96 10.68 8.19
C ASP A 85 9.46 10.53 8.48
N LYS A 86 9.09 10.73 9.75
CA LYS A 86 7.70 10.58 10.21
C LYS A 86 6.74 11.50 9.49
N ARG A 87 7.18 12.72 9.11
CA ARG A 87 6.33 13.68 8.40
C ARG A 87 6.01 13.17 6.99
N THR A 88 7.00 12.64 6.28
CA THR A 88 6.83 12.01 4.97
C THR A 88 5.90 10.80 5.05
N LEU A 89 6.08 9.95 6.06
CA LEU A 89 5.21 8.78 6.27
C LEU A 89 3.77 9.16 6.64
N SER A 90 3.56 10.21 7.44
CA SER A 90 2.21 10.72 7.73
C SER A 90 1.52 11.26 6.48
N PHE A 91 2.22 12.05 5.66
CA PHE A 91 1.68 12.55 4.40
C PHE A 91 1.35 11.42 3.41
N LEU A 92 2.23 10.41 3.31
CA LEU A 92 1.95 9.22 2.49
C LEU A 92 0.67 8.53 2.95
N LYS A 93 0.48 8.35 4.26
CA LYS A 93 -0.76 7.76 4.81
C LYS A 93 -2.01 8.59 4.46
N GLU A 94 -1.93 9.92 4.47
CA GLU A 94 -3.05 10.77 4.01
C GLU A 94 -3.42 10.50 2.56
N ALA A 95 -2.41 10.45 1.67
CA ALA A 95 -2.63 10.18 0.25
C ALA A 95 -3.29 8.81 0.03
N LEU A 96 -2.76 7.76 0.66
CA LEU A 96 -3.31 6.40 0.59
C LEU A 96 -4.76 6.35 1.12
N LYS A 97 -4.98 6.92 2.31
CA LYS A 97 -6.29 6.95 2.98
C LYS A 97 -7.34 7.65 2.13
N SER A 98 -6.97 8.74 1.44
CA SER A 98 -7.87 9.48 0.55
C SER A 98 -8.45 8.61 -0.58
N THR A 99 -7.69 7.64 -1.08
CA THR A 99 -8.16 6.67 -2.08
C THR A 99 -9.03 5.59 -1.45
N TYR A 100 -8.58 5.02 -0.33
CA TYR A 100 -9.23 3.87 0.31
C TYR A 100 -10.61 4.22 0.87
N GLU A 101 -10.77 5.39 1.51
CA GLU A 101 -12.07 5.84 2.04
C GLU A 101 -13.11 6.11 0.96
N ARG A 102 -12.66 6.41 -0.26
CA ARG A 102 -13.53 6.60 -1.44
C ARG A 102 -13.86 5.30 -2.16
N GLY A 103 -13.26 4.17 -1.74
CA GLY A 103 -13.43 2.88 -2.41
C GLY A 103 -12.87 2.86 -3.83
N ILE A 104 -11.89 3.71 -4.14
CA ILE A 104 -11.31 3.81 -5.48
C ILE A 104 -10.15 2.83 -5.58
N TRP A 105 -10.13 2.03 -6.63
CA TRP A 105 -8.95 1.24 -6.97
C TRP A 105 -7.98 2.10 -7.77
N ASN A 106 -6.76 2.27 -7.24
CA ASN A 106 -5.62 2.82 -7.97
C ASN A 106 -4.38 1.98 -7.67
N PHE A 107 -4.36 0.74 -8.18
CA PHE A 107 -3.27 -0.22 -7.99
C PHE A 107 -2.96 -0.53 -6.52
N GLY A 108 -3.95 -0.39 -5.64
CA GLY A 108 -3.80 -0.52 -4.20
C GLY A 108 -2.94 0.59 -3.56
N ARG A 109 -2.90 1.78 -4.16
CA ARG A 109 -2.12 2.95 -3.74
C ARG A 109 -2.97 4.23 -3.64
N GLY A 110 -2.32 5.38 -3.45
CA GLY A 110 -2.94 6.70 -3.41
C GLY A 110 -3.43 7.16 -4.80
N PRO A 111 -4.02 8.36 -4.92
CA PRO A 111 -4.52 8.86 -6.20
C PRO A 111 -3.37 9.31 -7.11
N ASP A 112 -3.58 9.46 -8.41
CA ASP A 112 -2.50 9.80 -9.38
C ASP A 112 -1.66 11.00 -8.96
N ALA A 113 -2.28 11.99 -8.31
CA ALA A 113 -1.60 13.03 -7.58
C ALA A 113 -2.37 13.39 -6.29
N TYR A 114 -1.63 13.67 -5.22
CA TYR A 114 -2.20 14.16 -3.97
C TYR A 114 -1.42 15.34 -3.38
N THR A 115 -2.18 16.25 -2.77
CA THR A 115 -1.68 17.42 -2.04
C THR A 115 -2.43 17.53 -0.73
N SER A 116 -1.76 18.02 0.32
CA SER A 116 -2.34 18.18 1.65
C SER A 116 -2.26 19.64 2.10
N GLN A 117 -3.30 20.09 2.81
CA GLN A 117 -3.27 21.39 3.49
C GLN A 117 -2.34 21.36 4.71
N GLU A 118 -2.21 20.21 5.39
CA GLU A 118 -1.31 20.02 6.53
C GLU A 118 0.16 19.98 6.09
N PHE A 119 0.41 19.41 4.90
CA PHE A 119 1.76 19.29 4.31
C PHE A 119 1.87 20.06 2.98
N PRO A 120 1.80 21.40 2.98
CA PRO A 120 1.62 22.20 1.77
C PRO A 120 2.78 22.13 0.77
N HIS A 121 3.96 21.65 1.18
CA HIS A 121 5.15 21.51 0.34
C HIS A 121 5.38 20.08 -0.18
N LEU A 122 4.62 19.10 0.30
CA LEU A 122 4.75 17.70 -0.13
C LEU A 122 3.76 17.39 -1.25
N ARG A 123 4.21 16.62 -2.24
CA ARG A 123 3.35 16.11 -3.30
C ARG A 123 3.57 14.61 -3.42
N TYR A 124 2.48 13.87 -3.53
CA TYR A 124 2.46 12.45 -3.84
C TYR A 124 2.06 12.27 -5.30
N VAL A 125 2.68 11.32 -5.99
CA VAL A 125 2.38 11.00 -7.40
C VAL A 125 2.52 9.50 -7.64
N ILE A 126 1.67 8.93 -8.52
CA ILE A 126 1.97 7.66 -9.21
C ILE A 126 2.81 8.01 -10.45
N ASP A 127 4.11 7.75 -10.40
CA ASP A 127 5.04 8.14 -11.47
C ASP A 127 4.91 7.24 -12.71
N GLU A 128 4.71 5.95 -12.48
CA GLU A 128 4.67 4.91 -13.50
C GLU A 128 3.61 3.88 -13.10
N HIS A 129 2.82 3.40 -14.05
CA HIS A 129 1.98 2.21 -13.86
C HIS A 129 1.70 1.54 -15.20
N ASP A 130 1.40 0.24 -15.18
CA ASP A 130 0.85 -0.45 -16.35
C ASP A 130 -0.66 -0.18 -16.50
N SER A 131 -1.26 -0.67 -17.59
CA SER A 131 -2.70 -0.55 -17.83
C SER A 131 -3.51 -1.70 -17.20
N GLY A 132 -2.95 -2.40 -16.21
CA GLY A 132 -3.57 -3.56 -15.59
C GLY A 132 -4.63 -3.22 -14.54
N GLY A 133 -5.48 -4.18 -14.19
CA GLY A 133 -6.50 -4.05 -13.16
C GLY A 133 -6.08 -4.66 -11.82
N PHE A 134 -7.05 -5.15 -11.04
CA PHE A 134 -6.79 -5.84 -9.78
C PHE A 134 -6.08 -7.19 -10.00
N GLU A 135 -6.28 -7.77 -11.18
CA GLU A 135 -5.78 -9.08 -11.61
C GLU A 135 -4.27 -9.12 -11.87
N THR A 136 -3.71 -8.03 -12.41
CA THR A 136 -2.28 -7.84 -12.61
C THR A 136 -2.00 -6.36 -12.69
N PHE A 137 -0.99 -5.89 -11.98
CA PHE A 137 -0.58 -4.49 -12.05
C PHE A 137 0.85 -4.30 -11.57
N SER A 138 1.45 -3.19 -11.94
CA SER A 138 2.74 -2.74 -11.47
C SER A 138 2.88 -1.23 -11.60
N GLY A 139 3.78 -0.64 -10.82
CA GLY A 139 4.02 0.79 -10.87
C GLY A 139 5.02 1.31 -9.86
N MET A 140 5.12 2.64 -9.78
CA MET A 140 5.93 3.38 -8.82
C MET A 140 5.14 4.56 -8.24
N GLU A 141 5.16 4.69 -6.92
CA GLU A 141 4.67 5.86 -6.19
C GLU A 141 5.87 6.66 -5.66
N SER A 142 5.73 7.98 -5.56
CA SER A 142 6.73 8.83 -4.91
C SER A 142 6.16 9.98 -4.12
N VAL A 143 6.98 10.51 -3.21
CA VAL A 143 6.75 11.80 -2.55
C VAL A 143 7.95 12.71 -2.78
N ARG A 144 7.67 13.97 -3.12
CA ARG A 144 8.66 15.02 -3.31
C ARG A 144 8.43 16.21 -2.38
N ASP A 145 9.53 16.80 -1.90
CA ASP A 145 9.54 18.05 -1.14
C ASP A 145 9.87 19.25 -2.06
N TYR A 146 8.95 20.22 -2.12
CA TYR A 146 9.06 21.44 -2.93
C TYR A 146 9.54 22.68 -2.16
N THR A 147 10.09 22.52 -0.95
CA THR A 147 10.72 23.63 -0.21
C THR A 147 11.98 24.16 -0.90
N ARG A 148 12.62 23.36 -1.77
CA ARG A 148 13.82 23.70 -2.53
C ARG A 148 13.60 23.50 -4.03
N ARG A 149 14.43 24.15 -4.85
CA ARG A 149 14.50 23.92 -6.31
C ARG A 149 15.92 23.46 -6.68
N PRO A 150 16.09 22.30 -7.35
CA PRO A 150 15.04 21.33 -7.73
C PRO A 150 14.35 20.70 -6.50
N SER A 151 13.15 20.15 -6.69
CA SER A 151 12.43 19.44 -5.61
C SER A 151 13.15 18.15 -5.23
N ASP A 152 13.21 17.84 -3.94
CA ASP A 152 13.88 16.65 -3.43
C ASP A 152 12.93 15.44 -3.49
N LEU A 153 13.37 14.33 -4.10
CA LEU A 153 12.70 13.04 -3.94
C LEU A 153 13.01 12.53 -2.53
N ILE A 154 11.98 12.30 -1.72
CA ILE A 154 12.13 11.92 -0.30
C ILE A 154 11.49 10.56 0.02
N PHE A 155 10.69 10.01 -0.89
CA PHE A 155 10.16 8.67 -0.79
C PHE A 155 9.85 8.14 -2.19
N TRP A 156 10.05 6.85 -2.38
CA TRP A 156 9.47 6.11 -3.50
C TRP A 156 9.28 4.65 -3.15
N HIS A 157 8.23 4.02 -3.68
CA HIS A 157 8.05 2.57 -3.67
C HIS A 157 7.73 2.11 -5.09
N ARG A 158 8.36 1.00 -5.51
CA ARG A 158 7.88 0.20 -6.62
C ARG A 158 6.98 -0.89 -6.09
N PHE A 159 5.92 -1.20 -6.83
CA PHE A 159 4.95 -2.22 -6.47
C PHE A 159 4.54 -3.04 -7.69
N HIS A 160 4.16 -4.28 -7.43
CA HIS A 160 3.50 -5.15 -8.40
C HIS A 160 2.58 -6.12 -7.66
N GLY A 161 1.49 -6.52 -8.30
CA GLY A 161 0.55 -7.45 -7.72
C GLY A 161 -0.19 -8.25 -8.76
N MET A 162 -0.77 -9.36 -8.30
CA MET A 162 -1.54 -10.26 -9.13
C MET A 162 -2.56 -11.05 -8.32
N LEU A 163 -3.62 -11.44 -9.01
CA LEU A 163 -4.60 -12.40 -8.54
C LEU A 163 -4.04 -13.82 -8.67
N LEU A 164 -4.14 -14.59 -7.59
CA LEU A 164 -3.66 -15.97 -7.49
C LEU A 164 -4.81 -16.99 -7.58
N ALA A 165 -6.05 -16.53 -7.39
CA ALA A 165 -7.22 -17.38 -7.48
C ALA A 165 -7.32 -18.04 -8.88
N PRO A 166 -7.59 -19.35 -8.95
CA PRO A 166 -7.72 -20.04 -10.23
C PRO A 166 -8.92 -19.52 -11.02
N GLU A 167 -8.81 -19.61 -12.35
CA GLU A 167 -9.89 -19.29 -13.30
C GLU A 167 -11.17 -20.11 -13.07
#